data_AF-A0A4V6P3H0-F1
#
_entry.id   AF-A0A4V6P3H0-F1
#
_cell.length_a   1.000
_cell.length_b   1.000
_cell.length_c   1.000
_cell.angle_alpha   90.00
_cell.angle_beta   90.00
_cell.angle_gamma   90.00
#
_symmetry.space_group_name_H-M   'P 1'
#
loop_
_entity.id
_entity.type
_entity.pdbx_description
1 polymer ?
#
loop_
_entity_poly.entity_id
_entity_poly.type
_entity_poly.pdbx_seq_one_letter_code
_entity_poly.pdbx_strand_id
1 'polypeptide(L)' 'MQEHTNENLPSNLKVSRKGGFLVLNTRTATIKLDANRWQEIVAAITEVSQSK' A
#
# COMPACT_ATOMS: atom_id res chain seq x y z
N MET A 1 7.13 9.08 -15.56
CA MET A 1 6.60 8.40 -14.36
C MET A 1 5.80 9.44 -13.59
N GLN A 2 4.46 9.29 -13.50
CA GLN A 2 3.64 10.23 -12.72
C GLN A 2 3.86 9.91 -11.24
N GLU A 3 4.35 10.89 -10.47
CA GLU A 3 4.38 10.80 -9.02
C GLU A 3 2.95 10.95 -8.51
N HIS A 4 2.35 9.86 -8.06
CA HIS A 4 1.07 9.91 -7.35
C HIS A 4 1.33 10.54 -5.97
N THR A 5 1.23 11.87 -5.90
CA THR A 5 1.21 12.61 -4.64
C THR A 5 -0.01 12.18 -3.83
N ASN A 6 0.12 12.19 -2.51
CA ASN A 6 -0.85 11.67 -1.52
C ASN A 6 -2.24 12.35 -1.52
N GLU A 7 -2.59 13.12 -2.56
CA GLU A 7 -3.75 13.99 -2.64
C GLU A 7 -5.09 13.24 -2.64
N ASN A 8 -5.10 11.97 -3.04
CA ASN A 8 -6.31 11.12 -3.06
C ASN A 8 -6.36 10.09 -1.92
N LEU A 9 -5.46 10.15 -0.94
CA LEU A 9 -5.52 9.25 0.19
C LEU A 9 -6.50 9.78 1.24
N PRO A 10 -7.29 8.91 1.90
CA PRO A 10 -8.04 9.28 3.09
C PRO A 10 -7.15 10.06 4.06
N SER A 11 -7.65 11.14 4.67
CA SER A 11 -6.84 12.04 5.52
C SER A 11 -6.13 11.36 6.70
N ASN A 12 -6.57 10.14 7.05
CA ASN A 12 -6.00 9.29 8.08
C ASN A 12 -5.02 8.21 7.55
N LEU A 13 -4.77 8.15 6.24
CA LEU A 13 -3.87 7.21 5.60
C LEU A 13 -2.59 7.93 5.17
N LYS A 14 -1.48 7.61 5.83
CA LYS A 14 -0.14 8.11 5.48
C LYS A 14 0.68 6.99 4.86
N VAL A 15 1.11 7.19 3.62
CA VAL A 15 1.99 6.25 2.93
C VAL A 15 3.42 6.80 2.94
N SER A 16 4.38 5.94 3.28
CA SER A 16 5.80 6.28 3.27
C SER A 16 6.64 5.09 2.85
N ARG A 17 7.81 5.33 2.25
CA ARG A 17 8.78 4.29 1.92
C ARG A 17 9.91 4.30 2.94
N LYS A 18 10.23 3.15 3.52
CA LYS A 18 11.36 2.98 4.44
C LYS A 18 12.16 1.75 4.05
N GLY A 19 13.32 1.98 3.46
CA GLY A 19 14.13 0.90 2.87
C GLY A 19 13.35 0.15 1.79
N GLY A 20 13.39 -1.19 1.86
CA GLY A 20 12.64 -2.09 0.98
C GLY A 20 11.13 -2.17 1.26
N PHE A 21 10.59 -1.38 2.19
CA PHE A 21 9.19 -1.47 2.60
C PHE A 21 8.36 -0.26 2.19
N LEU A 22 7.13 -0.52 1.76
CA LEU A 22 6.05 0.47 1.72
C LEU A 22 5.26 0.38 3.02
N VAL A 23 5.17 1.49 3.75
CA VAL A 23 4.52 1.57 5.06
C VAL A 23 3.27 2.42 4.94
N LEU A 24 2.13 1.81 5.23
CA LEU A 24 0.83 2.45 5.30
C LEU A 24 0.46 2.59 6.78
N ASN A 25 0.41 3.83 7.25
CA ASN A 25 -0.08 4.14 8.59
C ASN A 25 -1.52 4.62 8.48
N THR A 26 -2.42 3.91 9.14
CA THR A 26 -3.79 4.35 9.37
C THR A 26 -3.92 4.87 10.81
N ARG A 27 -5.11 5.34 11.19
CA ARG A 27 -5.41 5.70 12.59
C ARG A 27 -5.29 4.51 13.55
N THR A 28 -5.56 3.29 13.08
CA THR A 28 -5.74 2.11 13.93
C THR A 28 -4.69 1.03 13.70
N ALA A 29 -3.90 1.12 12.63
CA ALA A 29 -2.94 0.09 12.26
C ALA A 29 -1.77 0.66 11.46
N THR A 30 -0.65 -0.04 11.52
CA THR A 30 0.49 0.15 10.61
C THR A 30 0.65 -1.12 9.79
N ILE A 31 0.50 -1.00 8.48
CA ILE A 31 0.70 -2.08 7.51
C ILE A 31 2.05 -1.86 6.84
N LYS A 32 2.89 -2.90 6.82
CA LYS A 32 4.18 -2.89 6.14
C LYS A 32 4.14 -3.90 5.00
N LEU A 33 4.39 -3.43 3.78
CA LEU A 33 4.44 -4.23 2.57
C LEU A 33 5.90 -4.31 2.12
N ASP A 34 6.42 -5.52 1.95
CA ASP A 34 7.75 -5.73 1.39
C ASP A 34 7.70 -5.48 -0.12
N ALA A 35 8.37 -4.43 -0.58
CA ALA A 35 8.39 -4.05 -2.00
C ALA A 35 9.14 -5.08 -2.86
N ASN A 36 9.98 -5.94 -2.28
CA ASN A 36 10.62 -7.03 -3.02
C ASN A 36 9.62 -8.13 -3.38
N ARG A 37 8.48 -8.19 -2.69
CA ARG A 37 7.40 -9.17 -2.92
C ARG A 37 6.17 -8.54 -3.56
N TRP A 38 6.35 -7.42 -4.28
CA TRP A 38 5.24 -6.64 -4.81
C TRP A 38 4.31 -7.47 -5.71
N GLN A 39 4.84 -8.41 -6.49
CA GLN A 39 4.05 -9.25 -7.39
C GLN A 39 3.07 -10.15 -6.61
N GLU A 40 3.54 -10.79 -5.53
CA GLU A 40 2.70 -11.63 -4.67
C GLU A 40 1.61 -10.81 -3.98
N ILE A 41 1.96 -9.60 -3.53
CA ILE A 41 1.03 -8.68 -2.88
C ILE A 41 -0.06 -8.23 -3.86
N VAL A 42 0.31 -7.87 -5.09
CA VAL A 42 -0.66 -7.48 -6.13
C VAL A 42 -1.56 -8.65 -6.52
N ALA A 43 -1.02 -9.85 -6.67
CA ALA A 43 -1.83 -11.05 -6.95
C ALA A 43 -2.87 -11.27 -5.84
N ALA A 44 -2.43 -11.28 -4.57
CA ALA A 44 -3.33 -11.47 -3.43
C ALA A 44 -4.44 -10.39 -3.34
N ILE A 45 -4.13 -9.13 -3.61
CA ILE A 45 -5.13 -8.04 -3.60
C ILE A 45 -6.12 -8.18 -4.77
N THR A 46 -5.62 -8.56 -5.95
CA THR A 46 -6.44 -8.68 -7.16
C THR A 46 -7.40 -9.86 -7.07
N GLU A 47 -6.94 -11.02 -6.56
CA GLU A 47 -7.77 -12.20 -6.33
C GLU A 47 -8.93 -11.92 -5.36
N VAL A 48 -8.64 -11.19 -4.27
CA VAL A 48 -9.67 -10.76 -3.31
C VAL A 48 -10.68 -9.79 -3.96
N SER A 49 -10.23 -8.95 -4.89
CA SER A 49 -11.10 -7.95 -5.54
C SER A 49 -12.05 -8.55 -6.58
N GLN A 50 -11.71 -9.70 -7.17
CA GLN A 50 -12.58 -10.42 -8.11
C GLN A 50 -13.54 -11.41 -7.43
N SER A 51 -13.37 -11.65 -6.13
CA SER A 51 -14.21 -12.56 -5.36
C SER A 51 -15.50 -11.91 -4.83
N LYS A 52 -15.99 -10.86 -5.50
CA LYS A 52 -17.18 -10.09 -5.11
C LYS A 52 -18.21 -9.99 -6.22
#